data_AF-A0A094HG03-F1
#
_entry.id   AF-A0A094HG03-F1
#
_cell.length_a   1.000
_cell.length_b   1.000
_cell.length_c   1.000
_cell.angle_alpha   90.00
_cell.angle_beta   90.00
_cell.angle_gamma   90.00
#
_symmetry.space_group_name_H-M   'P 1'
#
loop_
_entity.id
_entity.type
_entity.pdbx_description
1 polymer ?
#
loop_
_entity_poly.entity_id
_entity_poly.type
_entity_poly.pdbx_seq_one_letter_code
_entity_poly.pdbx_strand_id
1 'polypeptide(L)'
;AGDGIEMRSVLEVFSPENKARGNDNPLYVGGLKANIGHGEASAGVASLIKALLVLQKKSIPPHVGIKTKLNQGFPNLKARNVRIPLENTPFPTKSKKRTILVNNFGAAGGNTALLLEEAPALPIRKDMPPRPSV
;
A
#
# COMPACT_ATOMS: atom_id res chain seq x y z
N ALA A 1 -13.26 2.88 -15.37
CA ALA A 1 -12.57 4.17 -15.63
C ALA A 1 -11.67 4.58 -14.47
N GLY A 2 -12.17 4.60 -13.22
CA GLY A 2 -11.42 5.01 -12.03
C GLY A 2 -10.05 4.34 -11.85
N ASP A 3 -10.00 3.01 -11.79
CA ASP A 3 -8.74 2.26 -11.56
C ASP A 3 -7.62 2.61 -12.55
N GLY A 4 -7.97 2.81 -13.83
CA GLY A 4 -6.99 3.14 -14.87
C GLY A 4 -6.45 4.56 -14.78
N ILE A 5 -7.25 5.51 -14.26
CA ILE A 5 -6.80 6.87 -13.98
C ILE A 5 -5.92 6.86 -12.73
N GLU A 6 -6.38 6.25 -11.64
CA GLU A 6 -5.62 6.17 -10.39
C GLU A 6 -4.27 5.47 -10.59
N MET A 7 -4.24 4.34 -11.31
CA MET A 7 -3.01 3.63 -11.61
C MET A 7 -2.04 4.53 -12.39
N ARG A 8 -2.50 5.24 -13.43
CA ARG A 8 -1.63 6.16 -14.19
C ARG A 8 -1.04 7.24 -13.29
N SER A 9 -1.86 7.91 -12.49
CA SER A 9 -1.41 8.96 -11.58
C SER A 9 -0.39 8.45 -10.55
N VAL A 10 -0.61 7.28 -9.96
CA VAL A 10 0.36 6.65 -9.03
C VAL A 10 1.68 6.36 -9.73
N LEU A 11 1.63 5.79 -10.93
CA LEU A 11 2.83 5.42 -11.65
C LEU A 11 3.64 6.65 -12.09
N GLU A 12 2.99 7.71 -12.59
CA GLU A 12 3.65 8.96 -12.99
C GLU A 12 4.48 9.57 -11.85
N VAL A 13 3.98 9.51 -10.62
CA VAL A 13 4.70 10.05 -9.45
C VAL A 13 5.78 9.09 -8.93
N PHE A 14 5.44 7.82 -8.70
CA PHE A 14 6.31 6.92 -7.94
C PHE A 14 7.15 5.99 -8.81
N SER A 15 6.87 5.92 -10.10
CA SER A 15 7.56 5.03 -11.02
C SER A 15 7.54 5.52 -12.46
N PRO A 16 7.90 6.78 -12.77
CA PRO A 16 7.77 7.37 -14.11
C PRO A 16 8.45 6.54 -15.21
N GLU A 17 7.94 6.62 -16.44
CA GLU A 17 8.37 5.78 -17.57
C GLU A 17 9.86 5.95 -17.91
N ASN A 18 10.38 7.17 -17.79
CA ASN A 18 11.77 7.50 -18.02
C ASN A 18 12.71 7.18 -16.83
N LYS A 19 12.19 6.65 -15.72
CA LYS A 19 12.98 6.34 -14.52
C LYS A 19 12.40 5.11 -13.82
N ALA A 20 12.77 3.95 -14.33
CA ALA A 20 12.41 2.67 -13.73
C ALA A 20 12.96 2.55 -12.29
N ARG A 21 12.17 1.93 -11.40
CA ARG A 21 12.62 1.62 -10.05
C ARG A 21 13.63 0.47 -10.09
N GLY A 22 14.69 0.55 -9.29
CA GLY A 22 15.67 -0.54 -9.18
C GLY A 22 15.02 -1.87 -8.79
N ASN A 23 15.54 -2.98 -9.30
CA ASN A 23 14.93 -4.32 -9.18
C ASN A 23 14.60 -4.74 -7.73
N ASP A 24 15.40 -4.28 -6.78
CA ASP A 24 15.27 -4.57 -5.35
C ASP A 24 14.29 -3.65 -4.58
N ASN A 25 13.67 -2.69 -5.26
CA ASN A 25 12.75 -1.72 -4.66
C ASN A 25 11.47 -1.56 -5.49
N PRO A 26 10.70 -2.65 -5.69
CA PRO A 26 9.44 -2.59 -6.42
C PRO A 26 8.43 -1.67 -5.72
N LEU A 27 7.55 -1.04 -6.50
CA LEU A 27 6.36 -0.39 -5.95
C LEU A 27 5.25 -1.44 -5.82
N TYR A 28 4.71 -1.61 -4.62
CA TYR A 28 3.55 -2.46 -4.40
C TYR A 28 2.27 -1.64 -4.43
N VAL A 29 1.27 -2.08 -5.20
CA VAL A 29 -0.05 -1.44 -5.30
C VAL A 29 -1.14 -2.44 -4.92
N GLY A 30 -2.10 -2.02 -4.11
CA GLY A 30 -3.26 -2.84 -3.80
C GLY A 30 -4.37 -2.06 -3.09
N GLY A 31 -5.61 -2.54 -3.18
CA GLY A 31 -6.76 -1.95 -2.50
C GLY A 31 -7.27 -2.78 -1.32
N LEU A 32 -7.97 -2.14 -0.38
CA LEU A 32 -8.72 -2.84 0.68
C LEU A 32 -10.15 -3.17 0.26
N LYS A 33 -10.73 -2.36 -0.64
CA LYS A 33 -12.14 -2.42 -1.03
C LYS A 33 -12.55 -3.77 -1.63
N ALA A 34 -11.60 -4.48 -2.26
CA ALA A 34 -11.83 -5.82 -2.79
C ALA A 34 -12.10 -6.88 -1.70
N ASN A 35 -11.69 -6.63 -0.45
CA ASN A 35 -11.87 -7.55 0.67
C ASN A 35 -13.16 -7.28 1.46
N ILE A 36 -13.49 -6.01 1.69
CA ILE A 36 -14.55 -5.60 2.64
C ILE A 36 -15.64 -4.73 2.00
N GLY A 37 -15.59 -4.53 0.68
CA GLY A 37 -16.47 -3.60 -0.03
C GLY A 37 -16.08 -2.14 0.14
N HIS A 38 -16.94 -1.24 -0.33
CA HIS A 38 -16.75 0.20 -0.24
C HIS A 38 -17.42 0.75 1.03
N GLY A 39 -16.64 1.01 2.06
CA GLY A 39 -17.13 1.54 3.34
C GLY A 39 -17.51 3.03 3.33
N GLU A 40 -17.70 3.66 2.16
CA GLU A 40 -18.09 5.07 1.99
C GLU A 40 -17.24 6.03 2.87
N ALA A 41 -17.87 6.70 3.85
CA ALA A 41 -17.21 7.60 4.79
C ALA A 41 -16.07 6.93 5.58
N SER A 42 -16.12 5.61 5.79
CA SER A 42 -15.09 4.84 6.48
C SER A 42 -13.97 4.32 5.57
N ALA A 43 -14.07 4.50 4.25
CA ALA A 43 -13.12 3.91 3.30
C ALA A 43 -11.67 4.37 3.53
N GLY A 44 -11.48 5.64 3.91
CA GLY A 44 -10.18 6.21 4.25
C GLY A 44 -9.57 5.56 5.50
N VAL A 45 -10.30 5.57 6.63
CA VAL A 45 -9.81 5.01 7.90
C VAL A 45 -9.60 3.50 7.82
N ALA A 46 -10.45 2.77 7.09
CA ALA A 46 -10.24 1.34 6.87
C ALA A 46 -8.92 1.09 6.10
N SER A 47 -8.64 1.91 5.07
CA SER A 47 -7.41 1.80 4.29
C SER A 47 -6.16 2.18 5.12
N LEU A 48 -6.29 3.15 6.02
CA LEU A 48 -5.28 3.49 7.02
C LEU A 48 -4.99 2.31 7.97
N ILE A 49 -6.03 1.66 8.50
CA ILE A 49 -5.88 0.48 9.37
C ILE A 49 -5.12 -0.63 8.64
N LYS A 50 -5.47 -0.91 7.38
CA LYS A 50 -4.71 -1.86 6.55
C LYS A 50 -3.24 -1.46 6.45
N ALA A 51 -2.95 -0.20 6.16
CA ALA A 51 -1.56 0.28 6.03
C ALA A 51 -0.77 0.12 7.34
N LEU A 52 -1.37 0.46 8.48
CA LEU A 52 -0.77 0.27 9.80
C LEU A 52 -0.46 -1.20 10.09
N LEU A 53 -1.39 -2.11 9.76
CA LEU A 53 -1.19 -3.55 9.91
C LEU A 53 -0.08 -4.08 8.99
N VAL A 54 0.00 -3.58 7.75
CA VAL A 54 1.08 -3.95 6.81
C VAL A 54 2.46 -3.52 7.35
N LEU A 55 2.57 -2.31 7.90
CA LEU A 55 3.80 -1.85 8.53
C LEU A 55 4.16 -2.68 9.76
N GLN A 56 3.18 -2.93 10.64
CA GLN A 56 3.36 -3.70 11.88
C GLN A 56 3.79 -5.15 11.61
N LYS A 57 3.12 -5.81 10.67
CA LYS A 57 3.36 -7.23 10.32
C LYS A 57 4.47 -7.39 9.29
N LYS A 58 5.00 -6.29 8.72
CA LYS A 58 6.04 -6.28 7.69
C LYS A 58 5.70 -7.19 6.51
N SER A 59 4.41 -7.25 6.16
CA SER A 59 3.88 -8.16 5.15
C SER A 59 2.67 -7.55 4.45
N ILE A 60 2.60 -7.72 3.13
CA ILE A 60 1.56 -7.18 2.26
C ILE A 60 0.56 -8.32 1.95
N PRO A 61 -0.72 -8.18 2.33
CA PRO A 61 -1.72 -9.21 2.07
C PRO A 61 -2.04 -9.31 0.57
N PRO A 62 -2.52 -10.49 0.12
CA PRO A 62 -2.88 -10.71 -1.28
C PRO A 62 -4.04 -9.82 -1.74
N HIS A 63 -3.97 -9.38 -2.98
CA HIS A 63 -5.00 -8.62 -3.67
C HIS A 63 -6.04 -9.56 -4.28
N VAL A 64 -7.25 -9.55 -3.72
CA VAL A 64 -8.30 -10.52 -4.09
C VAL A 64 -9.24 -10.04 -5.19
N GLY A 65 -9.10 -8.78 -5.64
CA GLY A 65 -10.00 -8.16 -6.62
C GLY A 65 -9.76 -8.57 -8.08
N ILE A 66 -8.62 -9.20 -8.38
CA ILE A 66 -8.32 -9.69 -9.73
C ILE A 66 -8.77 -11.15 -9.80
N LYS A 67 -9.78 -11.44 -10.63
CA LYS A 67 -10.36 -12.79 -10.75
C LYS A 67 -9.96 -13.53 -12.01
N THR A 68 -9.75 -12.81 -13.11
CA THR A 68 -9.48 -13.41 -14.43
C THR A 68 -8.22 -12.81 -15.03
N LYS A 69 -8.28 -11.53 -15.41
CA LYS A 69 -7.20 -10.81 -16.04
C LYS A 69 -7.03 -9.42 -15.43
N LEU A 70 -5.81 -8.90 -15.52
CA LEU A 70 -5.53 -7.52 -15.17
C LEU A 70 -6.21 -6.57 -16.17
N ASN A 71 -6.55 -5.37 -15.71
CA ASN A 71 -7.13 -4.34 -16.56
C ASN A 71 -6.18 -4.01 -17.73
N GLN A 72 -6.65 -4.19 -18.96
CA GLN A 72 -5.86 -3.94 -20.18
C GLN A 72 -5.50 -2.46 -20.38
N GLY A 73 -6.19 -1.55 -19.69
CA GLY A 73 -5.88 -0.12 -19.69
C GLY A 73 -4.74 0.28 -18.74
N PHE A 74 -4.16 -0.66 -17.98
CA PHE A 74 -3.01 -0.35 -17.14
C PHE A 74 -1.74 -0.20 -17.98
N PRO A 75 -0.88 0.81 -17.68
CA PRO A 75 0.46 0.88 -18.26
C PRO A 75 1.27 -0.37 -17.94
N ASN A 76 2.39 -0.59 -18.65
CA ASN A 76 3.25 -1.75 -18.44
C ASN A 76 3.88 -1.76 -17.02
N LEU A 77 3.20 -2.41 -16.08
CA LEU A 77 3.60 -2.46 -14.66
C LEU A 77 4.95 -3.14 -14.48
N LYS A 78 5.21 -4.21 -15.24
CA LYS A 78 6.46 -4.98 -15.16
C LYS A 78 7.65 -4.13 -15.58
N ALA A 79 7.55 -3.39 -16.69
CA ALA A 79 8.61 -2.47 -17.14
C ALA A 79 8.90 -1.36 -16.11
N ARG A 80 7.90 -0.99 -15.31
CA ARG A 80 8.02 0.03 -14.26
C ARG A 80 8.34 -0.57 -12.88
N ASN A 81 8.61 -1.88 -12.78
CA ASN A 81 8.84 -2.59 -11.52
C ASN A 81 7.74 -2.33 -10.46
N VAL A 82 6.48 -2.39 -10.92
CA VAL A 82 5.28 -2.27 -10.09
C VAL A 82 4.62 -3.64 -9.97
N ARG A 83 4.21 -3.99 -8.75
CA ARG A 83 3.68 -5.32 -8.41
C ARG A 83 2.33 -5.17 -7.71
N ILE A 84 1.38 -6.01 -8.10
CA ILE A 84 0.14 -6.23 -7.36
C ILE A 84 0.29 -7.59 -6.66
N PRO A 85 0.44 -7.65 -5.33
CA PRO A 85 0.64 -8.91 -4.62
C PRO A 85 -0.57 -9.83 -4.81
N LEU A 86 -0.38 -11.02 -5.38
CA LEU A 86 -1.45 -12.04 -5.47
C LEU A 86 -1.36 -13.08 -4.34
N GLU A 87 -0.24 -13.07 -3.63
CA GLU A 87 0.04 -13.92 -2.47
C GLU A 87 0.55 -13.02 -1.33
N ASN A 88 0.55 -13.58 -0.11
CA ASN A 88 1.10 -12.88 1.04
C ASN A 88 2.59 -12.62 0.83
N THR A 89 2.95 -11.35 0.65
CA THR A 89 4.29 -10.94 0.21
C THR A 89 5.04 -10.32 1.38
N PRO A 90 6.29 -10.73 1.67
CA PRO A 90 7.13 -10.00 2.62
C PRO A 90 7.27 -8.55 2.18
N PHE A 91 7.24 -7.60 3.12
CA PHE A 91 7.57 -6.20 2.85
C PHE A 91 8.98 -5.93 3.38
N PRO A 92 10.06 -6.34 2.68
CA PRO A 92 11.41 -6.19 3.19
C PRO A 92 11.83 -4.72 3.18
N THR A 93 12.80 -4.38 4.04
CA THR A 93 13.57 -3.15 3.88
C THR A 93 15.06 -3.44 4.08
N LYS A 94 15.91 -2.84 3.24
CA LYS A 94 17.37 -2.98 3.29
C LYS A 94 18.06 -1.90 4.13
N SER A 95 17.53 -0.67 4.14
CA SER A 95 18.17 0.47 4.83
C SER A 95 17.27 1.69 5.09
N LYS A 96 16.06 1.72 4.51
CA LYS A 96 15.11 2.84 4.65
C LYS A 96 13.89 2.39 5.46
N LYS A 97 13.21 3.29 6.15
CA LYS A 97 11.94 2.91 6.76
C LYS A 97 10.91 2.58 5.68
N ARG A 98 10.04 1.60 5.93
CA ARG A 98 8.95 1.29 5.01
C ARG A 98 8.02 2.50 4.93
N THR A 99 7.57 2.82 3.72
CA THR A 99 6.60 3.90 3.50
C THR A 99 5.40 3.37 2.75
N ILE A 100 4.22 3.89 3.08
CA ILE A 100 2.95 3.56 2.41
C ILE A 100 2.22 4.86 2.14
N LEU A 101 1.78 5.06 0.89
CA LEU A 101 0.82 6.09 0.55
C LEU A 101 -0.60 5.51 0.61
N VAL A 102 -1.50 6.16 1.34
CA VAL A 102 -2.93 5.85 1.36
C VAL A 102 -3.69 6.94 0.61
N ASN A 103 -4.40 6.57 -0.46
CA ASN A 103 -5.26 7.47 -1.22
C ASN A 103 -6.74 7.25 -0.86
N ASN A 104 -7.51 8.34 -0.83
CA ASN A 104 -8.96 8.31 -0.71
C ASN A 104 -9.59 9.42 -1.59
N PHE A 105 -10.43 9.03 -2.54
CA PHE A 105 -11.08 9.93 -3.48
C PHE A 105 -12.60 9.86 -3.31
N GLY A 106 -13.22 11.01 -3.05
CA GLY A 106 -14.66 11.15 -2.89
C GLY A 106 -15.35 11.45 -4.22
N ALA A 107 -16.56 10.94 -4.42
CA ALA A 107 -17.35 11.18 -5.63
C ALA A 107 -17.68 12.66 -5.86
N ALA A 108 -17.72 13.48 -4.79
CA ALA A 108 -17.90 14.92 -4.85
C ALA A 108 -16.65 15.68 -5.34
N GLY A 109 -15.54 14.99 -5.65
CA GLY A 109 -14.29 15.57 -6.17
C GLY A 109 -13.21 15.82 -5.12
N GLY A 110 -13.51 15.65 -3.83
CA GLY A 110 -12.53 15.77 -2.76
C GLY A 110 -11.50 14.64 -2.80
N ASN A 111 -10.21 14.99 -2.80
CA ASN A 111 -9.10 14.03 -2.85
C ASN A 111 -8.21 14.18 -1.62
N THR A 112 -7.82 13.08 -0.99
CA THR A 112 -6.94 13.09 0.18
C THR A 112 -5.93 11.97 0.06
N ALA A 113 -4.67 12.26 0.41
CA ALA A 113 -3.60 11.27 0.46
C ALA A 113 -2.78 11.43 1.74
N LEU A 114 -2.34 10.31 2.32
CA LEU A 114 -1.49 10.28 3.52
C LEU A 114 -0.24 9.45 3.24
N LEU A 115 0.93 10.03 3.49
CA LEU A 115 2.20 9.30 3.46
C LEU A 115 2.56 8.85 4.88
N LEU A 116 2.62 7.53 5.07
CA LEU A 116 2.96 6.89 6.33
C LEU A 116 4.38 6.34 6.27
N GLU A 117 5.08 6.43 7.38
CA GLU A 117 6.40 5.84 7.57
C GLU A 117 6.35 4.84 8.73
N GLU A 118 7.13 3.76 8.63
CA GLU A 118 7.40 2.84 9.73
C GLU A 118 7.88 3.60 10.98
N ALA A 119 7.31 3.23 12.13
CA ALA A 119 7.72 3.79 13.40
C ALA A 119 9.23 3.61 13.64
N PRO A 120 9.90 4.55 14.35
CA PRO A 120 11.27 4.32 14.79
C PRO A 120 11.35 3.06 15.65
N ALA A 121 12.53 2.43 15.68
CA ALA A 121 12.77 1.31 16.58
C ALA A 121 12.49 1.77 18.02
N LEU A 122 11.59 1.05 18.72
CA LEU A 122 11.33 1.34 20.11
C LEU A 122 12.61 1.05 20.90
N PRO A 123 13.10 2.01 21.71
CA PRO A 123 14.18 1.71 22.62
C PRO A 123 13.73 0.59 23.56
N ILE A 124 14.61 -0.39 23.79
CA ILE A 124 14.35 -1.43 24.78
C ILE A 124 14.25 -0.73 26.14
N ARG A 125 13.03 -0.55 26.66
CA ARG A 125 12.82 -0.10 28.04
C ARG A 125 13.18 -1.27 28.96
N LYS A 126 14.35 -1.17 29.59
CA LYS A 126 14.81 -2.14 30.61
C LYS A 126 14.03 -2.03 31.93
N ASP A 127 13.23 -0.98 32.10
CA ASP A 127 12.59 -0.56 33.35
C ASP A 127 11.06 -0.73 33.37
N MET A 128 10.45 -1.25 32.29
CA MET A 128 9.01 -1.43 32.26
C MET A 128 8.63 -2.75 32.97
N PRO A 129 7.86 -2.72 34.07
CA PRO A 129 7.37 -3.95 34.67
C PRO A 129 6.54 -4.72 33.64
N PRO A 130 6.58 -6.08 33.66
CA PRO A 130 5.82 -6.87 32.70
C PRO A 130 4.35 -6.46 32.73
N ARG A 131 3.76 -6.28 31.56
CA ARG A 131 2.35 -5.92 31.43
C ARG A 131 1.54 -7.02 32.14
N PRO A 132 0.65 -6.69 33.09
CA PRO A 132 -0.15 -7.70 33.75
C PRO A 132 -0.95 -8.45 32.69
N SER A 133 -0.84 -9.78 32.71
CA SER A 133 -1.67 -10.67 31.91
C SER A 133 -3.12 -10.50 32.35
N VAL A 134 -3.96 -10.01 31.44
CA VAL A 134 -5.42 -10.13 31.50
C VAL A 134 -5.85 -11.48 30.98
#